data_AF-A0A3N9UXM8-F1
#
_entry.id   AF-A0A3N9UXM8-F1
#
_cell.length_a   1.000
_cell.length_b   1.000
_cell.length_c   1.000
_cell.angle_alpha   90.00
_cell.angle_beta   90.00
_cell.angle_gamma   90.00
#
_symmetry.space_group_name_H-M   'P 1'
#
loop_
_entity.id
_entity.type
_entity.pdbx_description
1 polymer ?
#
loop_
_entity_poly.entity_id
_entity_poly.type
_entity_poly.pdbx_seq_one_letter_code
_entity_poly.pdbx_strand_id
1 'polypeptide(L)' 'MTGEYRITAITENFTTRFNVEVERASGSTEDKNSIAENVSQKIKTRTGVKPKIVTVLDEGELPRATHKAKRLWT' A
#
# COMPACT_ATOMS: atom_id res chain seq x y z
N MET A 1 -5.71 10.77 -1.30
CA MET A 1 -5.56 9.35 -1.70
C MET A 1 -6.70 8.99 -2.62
N THR A 2 -6.48 8.18 -3.66
CA THR A 2 -7.54 7.76 -4.60
C THR A 2 -8.40 6.61 -4.05
N GLY A 3 -7.88 5.88 -3.06
CA GLY A 3 -8.53 4.70 -2.48
C GLY A 3 -8.06 3.37 -3.08
N GLU A 4 -7.29 3.40 -4.16
CA GLU A 4 -6.67 2.20 -4.73
C GLU A 4 -5.41 1.78 -3.97
N TYR A 5 -5.26 0.46 -3.82
CA TYR A 5 -4.11 -0.14 -3.13
C TYR A 5 -3.86 -1.58 -3.57
N ARG A 6 -2.59 -2.01 -3.46
CA ARG A 6 -2.16 -3.41 -3.64
C ARG A 6 -1.42 -3.89 -2.40
N ILE A 7 -1.68 -5.12 -1.97
CA ILE A 7 -0.93 -5.78 -0.91
C ILE A 7 -0.25 -7.02 -1.50
N THR A 8 1.07 -7.09 -1.29
CA THR A 8 1.88 -8.24 -1.70
C THR A 8 2.41 -8.92 -0.46
N ALA A 9 1.95 -10.15 -0.20
CA ALA A 9 2.48 -10.98 0.87
C ALA A 9 3.77 -11.67 0.39
N ILE A 10 4.77 -11.75 1.27
CA ILE A 10 6.05 -12.40 0.98
C ILE A 10 6.48 -13.23 2.19
N THR A 11 7.05 -14.39 1.94
CA THR A 11 7.67 -15.22 2.98
C THR A 11 9.17 -14.98 2.97
N GLU A 12 9.71 -14.53 4.09
CA GLU A 12 11.14 -14.24 4.26
C GLU A 12 11.56 -14.65 5.67
N ASN A 13 12.66 -15.40 5.78
CA ASN A 13 13.17 -15.89 7.08
C ASN A 13 12.09 -16.59 7.92
N PHE A 14 11.34 -17.50 7.29
CA PHE A 14 10.22 -18.23 7.91
C PHE A 14 9.09 -17.35 8.47
N THR A 15 9.05 -16.06 8.09
CA THR A 15 8.05 -15.11 8.54
C THR A 15 7.29 -14.54 7.35
N THR A 16 5.96 -14.46 7.46
CA THR A 16 5.17 -13.70 6.48
C THR A 16 5.28 -12.21 6.76
N ARG A 17 5.70 -11.46 5.75
CA ARG A 17 5.68 -10.00 5.69
C ARG A 17 4.75 -9.57 4.57
N PHE A 18 4.41 -8.29 4.54
CA PHE A 18 3.64 -7.73 3.43
C PHE A 18 4.12 -6.33 3.08
N ASN A 19 4.11 -6.04 1.78
CA ASN A 19 4.30 -4.72 1.23
C ASN A 19 2.94 -4.13 0.85
N VAL A 20 2.83 -2.81 0.89
CA VAL A 20 1.61 -2.09 0.50
C VAL A 20 1.98 -1.02 -0.52
N GLU A 21 1.25 -0.97 -1.63
CA GLU A 21 1.29 0.13 -2.58
C GLU A 21 -0.03 0.87 -2.52
N VAL A 22 0.04 2.20 -2.52
CA VAL A 22 -1.14 3.08 -2.46
C VAL A 22 -0.97 4.25 -3.42
N GLU A 23 -2.07 4.76 -3.95
CA GLU A 23 -2.05 5.92 -4.84
C GLU A 23 -2.43 7.22 -4.12
N ARG A 24 -1.61 8.26 -4.33
CA ARG A 24 -2.01 9.62 -3.98
C ARG A 24 -2.85 10.21 -5.12
N ALA A 25 -3.80 11.09 -4.75
CA ALA A 25 -4.66 11.74 -5.73
C ALA A 25 -3.88 12.76 -6.57
N SER A 26 -4.28 12.93 -7.83
CA SER A 26 -3.73 13.97 -8.69
C SER A 26 -3.88 15.35 -8.04
N GLY A 27 -2.83 16.17 -8.11
CA GLY A 27 -2.76 17.48 -7.46
C GLY A 27 -2.44 17.47 -5.97
N SER A 28 -2.20 16.30 -5.35
CA SER A 28 -1.73 16.24 -3.97
C SER A 28 -0.35 16.90 -3.81
N THR A 29 -0.25 17.89 -2.92
CA THR A 29 1.02 18.53 -2.53
C THR A 29 1.72 17.80 -1.39
N GLU A 30 1.10 16.76 -0.83
CA GLU A 30 1.70 15.96 0.24
C GLU A 30 2.89 15.16 -0.29
N ASP A 31 3.97 15.18 0.50
CA ASP A 31 5.19 14.42 0.24
C ASP A 31 4.94 12.91 0.34
N LYS A 32 5.53 12.14 -0.59
CA LYS A 32 5.33 10.69 -0.68
C LYS A 32 5.84 9.96 0.57
N ASN A 33 6.93 10.42 1.19
CA ASN A 33 7.45 9.78 2.42
C ASN A 33 6.53 10.03 3.61
N SER A 34 6.00 11.25 3.72
CA SER A 34 5.03 11.61 4.76
C SER A 34 3.74 10.76 4.65
N ILE A 35 3.24 10.57 3.44
CA ILE A 35 2.09 9.68 3.18
C ILE A 35 2.44 8.23 3.55
N ALA A 36 3.62 7.74 3.12
CA ALA A 36 4.05 6.37 3.39
C ALA A 36 4.12 6.07 4.90
N GLU A 37 4.70 6.98 5.68
CA GLU A 37 4.79 6.85 7.13
C GLU A 37 3.39 6.89 7.77
N ASN A 38 2.53 7.83 7.37
CA ASN A 38 1.16 7.94 7.88
C ASN A 38 0.36 6.65 7.63
N VAL A 39 0.44 6.10 6.42
CA VAL A 39 -0.21 4.84 6.04
C VAL A 39 0.35 3.68 6.85
N SER A 40 1.68 3.57 6.99
CA SER A 40 2.33 2.53 7.79
C SER A 40 1.86 2.53 9.24
N GLN A 41 1.81 3.71 9.87
CA GLN A 41 1.33 3.86 11.24
C GLN A 41 -0.15 3.54 11.39
N LYS A 42 -1.00 3.98 10.45
CA LYS A 42 -2.43 3.66 10.47
C LYS A 42 -2.68 2.16 10.34
N ILE A 43 -1.95 1.46 9.47
CA ILE A 43 -2.05 0.01 9.33
C ILE A 43 -1.62 -0.65 10.64
N LYS A 44 -0.42 -0.34 11.15
CA LYS A 44 0.08 -0.91 12.41
C LYS A 44 -0.89 -0.70 13.57
N THR A 45 -1.47 0.50 13.70
CA THR A 45 -2.42 0.84 14.77
C THR A 45 -3.70 0.02 14.68
N ARG A 46 -4.18 -0.27 13.46
CA ARG A 46 -5.46 -0.98 13.25
C ARG A 46 -5.32 -2.50 13.26
N THR A 47 -4.21 -3.02 12.75
CA THR A 47 -4.01 -4.47 12.54
C THR A 47 -3.03 -5.09 13.53
N GLY A 48 -2.27 -4.27 14.27
CA GLY A 48 -1.17 -4.73 15.12
C GLY A 48 0.10 -5.09 14.35
N VAL A 49 0.09 -5.08 13.01
CA VAL A 49 1.23 -5.50 12.18
C VAL A 49 1.70 -4.37 11.29
N LYS A 50 2.98 -4.03 11.38
CA LYS A 50 3.61 -3.02 10.52
C LYS A 50 3.91 -3.64 9.14
N PRO A 51 3.50 -3.01 8.02
CA PRO A 51 3.98 -3.40 6.69
C PRO A 51 5.51 -3.35 6.63
N LYS A 52 6.13 -4.21 5.80
CA LYS A 52 7.57 -4.14 5.55
C LYS A 52 7.93 -2.87 4.78
N ILE A 53 7.19 -2.56 3.71
CA ILE A 53 7.36 -1.37 2.87
C ILE A 53 5.98 -0.79 2.54
N VAL A 54 5.88 0.54 2.50
CA VAL A 54 4.76 1.26 1.90
C VAL A 54 5.29 2.11 0.75
N THR A 55 4.82 1.86 -0.47
CA THR A 55 5.18 2.62 -1.67
C THR A 55 4.01 3.51 -2.08
N VAL A 56 4.29 4.80 -2.30
CA VAL A 56 3.29 5.77 -2.73
C VAL A 56 3.46 6.06 -4.21
N LEU A 57 2.44 5.71 -4.98
CA LEU A 57 2.37 5.84 -6.41
C LEU A 57 1.52 7.08 -6.78
N ASP A 58 1.73 7.58 -7.99
CA ASP A 58 0.85 8.59 -8.56
C ASP A 58 -0.44 7.92 -9.10
N GLU A 59 -1.51 8.71 -9.22
CA GLU A 59 -2.82 8.21 -9.64
C GLU A 59 -2.76 7.51 -11.00
N GLY A 60 -3.26 6.26 -11.06
CA GLY A 60 -3.31 5.46 -12.29
C GLY A 60 -2.12 4.53 -12.52
N GLU A 61 -1.12 4.51 -11.63
CA GLU A 61 0.02 3.61 -11.74
C GLU A 61 -0.29 2.18 -11.25
N LEU A 62 -1.30 1.99 -10.38
CA LEU A 62 -1.71 0.64 -9.99
C LEU A 62 -2.43 -0.07 -11.15
N PRO A 63 -2.12 -1.36 -11.40
CA PRO A 63 -2.79 -2.13 -12.43
C PRO A 63 -4.28 -2.28 -12.12
N ARG A 64 -5.14 -1.81 -13.02
CA ARG A 64 -6.60 -1.90 -12.90
C ARG A 64 -7.11 -3.17 -13.56
N ALA A 65 -7.84 -3.99 -12.81
CA ALA A 65 -8.63 -5.07 -13.39
C ALA A 65 -10.02 -4.55 -13.75
N THR A 66 -10.58 -4.95 -14.89
CA THR A 66 -11.96 -4.61 -15.32
C THR A 66 -13.04 -5.35 -14.51
N HIS A 67 -12.66 -6.26 -13.61
CA HIS A 67 -13.52 -6.97 -12.65
C HIS A 67 -13.11 -6.66 -11.20
N LYS A 68 -13.81 -7.24 -10.21
CA LYS A 68 -13.52 -7.09 -8.76
C LYS A 68 -12.02 -7.21 -8.51
N ALA A 69 -11.42 -6.13 -7.99
CA ALA A 69 -9.98 -6.06 -7.79
C ALA A 69 -9.49 -7.19 -6.87
N LYS A 70 -8.54 -8.00 -7.37
CA LYS A 70 -7.77 -8.92 -6.56
C LYS A 70 -6.66 -8.12 -5.87
N ARG A 71 -6.85 -7.82 -4.58
CA ARG A 71 -5.96 -6.94 -3.80
C ARG A 71 -4.91 -7.66 -2.97
N LEU A 72 -4.92 -8.99 -3.01
CA LEU A 72 -3.95 -9.87 -2.37
C LEU A 72 -3.22 -10.67 -3.43
N TRP A 73 -1.91 -10.49 -3.49
CA TRP A 73 -1.00 -11.34 -4.26
C TRP A 73 -0.19 -12.19 -3.27
N THR A 74 -0.10 -13.50 -3.55
CA THR A 74 0.72 -14.48 -2.83
C THR A 74 1.94 -14.81 -3.65
#